data_AF-A0A7Y0EED3-F1
#
_entry.id   AF-A0A7Y0EED3-F1
#
_cell.length_a   1.000
_cell.length_b   1.000
_cell.length_c   1.000
_cell.angle_alpha   90.00
_cell.angle_beta   90.00
_cell.angle_gamma   90.00
#
_symmetry.space_group_name_H-M   'P 1'
#
loop_
_entity.id
_entity.type
_entity.pdbx_description
1 polymer ?
#
loop_
_entity_poly.entity_id
_entity_poly.type
_entity_poly.pdbx_seq_one_letter_code
_entity_poly.pdbx_strand_id
1 'polypeptide(L)'
;MNIDKAIRKQKKSYKRFMLSMSFIFFVMPIILILSKKFYLFYIFYLVVIELLILLAVCIRINKESLTFQYDNYKLKINLGLTRKTINIGGDKVILVHVENFILKDTREKDFKIILLSKSKFRSDRMMPISINFLKKHPYVACQYNRIKIVHPENEYYYTIIKRGGINKYPLLDLIYKSCVYAEFTEEAVEKIKFYRENSESYKV
;
A
#
# COMPACT_ATOMS: atom_id res chain seq x y z
N MET A 1 -9.00 5.51 17.84
CA MET A 1 -7.75 4.69 17.78
C MET A 1 -6.62 5.63 17.44
N ASN A 2 -5.59 5.79 18.28
CA ASN A 2 -4.50 6.70 17.95
C ASN A 2 -3.63 6.14 16.80
N ILE A 3 -3.60 6.85 15.66
CA ILE A 3 -2.96 6.40 14.42
C ILE A 3 -1.45 6.28 14.60
N ASP A 4 -0.80 7.22 15.28
CA ASP A 4 0.65 7.22 15.48
C ASP A 4 1.11 6.08 16.40
N LYS A 5 0.32 5.77 17.43
CA LYS A 5 0.52 4.56 18.24
C LYS A 5 0.35 3.30 17.40
N ALA A 6 -0.64 3.27 16.50
CA ALA A 6 -0.88 2.13 15.64
C ALA A 6 0.25 1.93 14.59
N ILE A 7 0.79 3.00 14.02
CA ILE A 7 1.98 2.98 13.15
C ILE A 7 3.20 2.43 13.91
N ARG A 8 3.43 2.89 15.15
CA ARG A 8 4.51 2.36 16.01
C ARG A 8 4.32 0.86 16.30
N LYS A 9 3.09 0.43 16.57
CA LYS A 9 2.75 -0.99 16.80
C LYS A 9 3.00 -1.85 15.55
N GLN A 10 2.62 -1.35 14.37
CA GLN A 10 2.90 -2.01 13.09
C GLN A 10 4.40 -2.22 12.90
N LYS A 11 5.21 -1.16 13.07
CA LYS A 11 6.68 -1.24 12.98
C LYS A 11 7.30 -2.22 13.98
N LYS A 12 6.83 -2.23 15.24
CA LYS A 12 7.29 -3.19 16.25
C LYS A 12 6.90 -4.63 15.89
N SER A 13 5.69 -4.85 15.38
CA SER A 13 5.24 -6.17 14.92
C SER A 13 6.08 -6.69 13.77
N TYR A 14 6.42 -5.84 12.81
CA TYR A 14 7.31 -6.18 11.70
C TYR A 14 8.68 -6.62 12.18
N LYS A 15 9.31 -5.82 13.06
CA LYS A 15 10.63 -6.13 13.62
C LYS A 15 10.64 -7.48 14.34
N ARG A 16 9.62 -7.75 15.17
CA ARG A 16 9.49 -9.05 15.87
C ARG A 16 9.35 -10.21 14.89
N PHE A 17 8.50 -10.07 13.86
CA PHE A 17 8.33 -11.09 12.84
C PHE A 17 9.63 -11.38 12.08
N MET A 18 10.36 -10.34 11.69
CA MET A 18 11.64 -10.50 10.99
C MET A 18 12.68 -11.18 11.86
N LEU A 19 12.76 -10.81 13.15
CA LEU A 19 13.68 -11.42 14.10
C LEU A 19 13.34 -12.89 14.35
N SER A 20 12.07 -13.23 14.53
CA SER A 20 11.65 -14.63 14.71
C SER A 20 11.89 -15.48 13.46
N MET A 21 11.60 -14.96 12.26
CA MET A 21 11.82 -15.71 11.01
C MET A 21 13.29 -15.94 10.75
N SER A 22 14.13 -14.92 10.98
CA SER A 22 15.58 -15.06 10.86
C SER A 22 16.13 -16.06 11.87
N PHE A 23 15.62 -16.06 13.10
CA PHE A 23 16.02 -17.03 14.11
C PHE A 23 15.70 -18.47 13.69
N ILE A 24 14.47 -18.74 13.25
CA ILE A 24 14.05 -20.06 12.78
C ILE A 24 14.89 -20.52 11.58
N PHE A 25 15.15 -19.61 10.64
CA PHE A 25 15.95 -19.89 9.44
C PHE A 25 17.36 -20.38 9.77
N PHE A 26 18.03 -19.84 10.80
CA PHE A 26 19.37 -20.28 11.19
C PHE A 26 19.37 -21.47 12.15
N VAL A 27 18.42 -21.54 13.09
CA VAL A 27 18.38 -22.60 14.11
C VAL A 27 18.08 -23.95 13.48
N MET A 28 17.21 -24.00 12.48
CA MET A 28 16.82 -25.25 11.81
C MET A 28 18.00 -26.00 11.18
N PRO A 29 18.86 -25.37 10.34
CA PRO A 29 20.08 -26.00 9.83
C PRO A 29 21.05 -26.44 10.93
N ILE A 30 21.23 -25.62 11.97
CA ILE A 30 22.14 -25.92 13.08
C ILE A 30 21.71 -27.20 13.81
N ILE A 31 20.40 -27.36 14.09
CA ILE A 31 19.87 -28.56 14.74
C ILE A 31 20.13 -29.81 13.88
N LEU A 32 19.99 -29.71 12.55
CA LEU A 32 20.25 -30.83 11.65
C LEU A 32 21.72 -31.26 11.71
N ILE A 33 22.65 -30.28 11.70
CA ILE A 33 24.09 -30.51 11.80
C ILE A 33 24.45 -31.15 13.15
N LEU A 34 23.93 -30.60 14.27
CA LEU A 34 24.19 -31.11 15.62
C LEU A 34 23.63 -32.53 15.82
N SER A 35 22.49 -32.84 15.21
CA SER A 35 21.87 -34.15 15.30
C SER A 35 22.62 -35.23 14.52
N LYS A 36 23.54 -34.86 13.62
CA LYS A 36 24.30 -35.75 12.72
C LYS A 36 23.42 -36.71 11.88
N LYS A 37 22.12 -36.41 11.75
CA LYS A 37 21.13 -37.22 11.01
C LYS A 37 21.01 -36.74 9.57
N PHE A 38 22.06 -36.96 8.78
CA PHE A 38 22.14 -36.51 7.38
C PHE A 38 21.39 -37.43 6.39
N TYR A 39 20.18 -37.87 6.74
CA TYR A 39 19.34 -38.60 5.80
C TYR A 39 18.79 -37.61 4.75
N LEU A 40 18.76 -38.04 3.48
CA LEU A 40 18.21 -37.26 2.36
C LEU A 40 16.81 -36.71 2.65
N PHE A 41 15.98 -37.47 3.36
CA PHE A 41 14.65 -37.06 3.79
C PHE A 41 14.67 -35.76 4.63
N TYR A 42 15.56 -35.67 5.62
CA TYR A 42 15.64 -34.49 6.49
C TYR A 42 16.21 -33.27 5.75
N ILE A 43 17.17 -33.50 4.84
CA ILE A 43 17.75 -32.44 4.01
C ILE A 43 16.68 -31.85 3.08
N PHE A 44 15.91 -32.70 2.40
CA PHE A 44 14.84 -32.24 1.52
C PHE A 44 13.76 -31.46 2.30
N TYR A 45 13.36 -31.96 3.46
CA TYR A 45 12.39 -31.29 4.32
C TYR A 45 12.87 -29.90 4.79
N LEU A 46 14.15 -29.79 5.14
CA LEU A 46 14.77 -28.52 5.52
C LEU A 46 14.68 -27.50 4.37
N VAL A 47 15.03 -27.91 3.14
CA VAL A 47 14.98 -27.04 1.95
C VAL A 47 13.54 -26.53 1.71
N VAL A 48 12.54 -27.39 1.84
CA VAL A 48 11.13 -27.00 1.68
C VAL A 48 10.73 -25.97 2.75
N ILE A 49 11.09 -26.19 4.01
CA ILE A 49 10.80 -25.25 5.10
C ILE A 49 11.47 -23.90 4.86
N GLU A 50 12.74 -23.88 4.49
CA GLU A 50 13.47 -22.64 4.22
C GLU A 50 12.81 -21.83 3.10
N LEU A 51 12.38 -22.51 2.03
CA LEU A 51 11.66 -21.87 0.92
C LEU A 51 10.34 -21.25 1.42
N LEU A 52 9.58 -21.94 2.27
CA LEU A 52 8.35 -21.40 2.87
C LEU A 52 8.62 -20.19 3.76
N ILE A 53 9.71 -20.19 4.54
CA ILE A 53 10.12 -19.04 5.38
C ILE A 53 10.45 -17.83 4.48
N LEU A 54 11.22 -18.03 3.41
CA LEU A 54 11.55 -16.98 2.46
C LEU A 54 10.31 -16.39 1.79
N LEU A 55 9.33 -17.23 1.42
CA LEU A 55 8.05 -16.77 0.89
C LEU A 55 7.28 -15.93 1.92
N ALA A 56 7.20 -16.39 3.17
CA ALA A 56 6.52 -15.67 4.25
C ALA A 56 7.15 -14.29 4.52
N VAL A 57 8.49 -14.21 4.52
CA VAL A 57 9.24 -12.95 4.65
C VAL A 57 8.94 -12.03 3.47
N CYS A 58 8.98 -12.52 2.23
CA CYS A 58 8.65 -11.74 1.03
C CYS A 58 7.24 -11.14 1.11
N ILE A 59 6.24 -11.94 1.51
CA ILE A 59 4.85 -11.48 1.66
C ILE A 59 4.77 -10.37 2.72
N ARG A 60 5.44 -10.54 3.87
CA ARG A 60 5.41 -9.55 4.95
C ARG A 60 6.04 -8.22 4.54
N ILE A 61 7.22 -8.25 3.92
CA ILE A 61 7.90 -7.04 3.42
C ILE A 61 6.97 -6.31 2.44
N ASN A 62 6.32 -7.04 1.54
CA ASN A 62 5.46 -6.45 0.53
C ASN A 62 4.19 -5.82 1.12
N LYS A 63 3.65 -6.35 2.22
CA LYS A 63 2.47 -5.80 2.91
C LYS A 63 2.77 -4.44 3.55
N GLU A 64 3.96 -4.30 4.13
CA GLU A 64 4.33 -3.15 4.96
C GLU A 64 5.17 -2.07 4.27
N SER A 65 5.71 -2.35 3.08
CA SER A 65 6.53 -1.41 2.29
C SER A 65 5.67 -0.33 1.61
N LEU A 66 5.37 0.71 2.38
CA LEU A 66 4.92 2.01 1.87
C LEU A 66 5.76 3.09 2.53
N THR A 67 6.57 3.79 1.73
CA THR A 67 7.26 5.01 2.12
C THR A 67 6.90 6.11 1.13
N PHE A 68 6.76 7.33 1.63
CA PHE A 68 6.40 8.47 0.80
C PHE A 68 7.19 9.69 1.24
N GLN A 69 7.56 10.51 0.27
CA GLN A 69 8.29 11.76 0.46
C GLN A 69 7.63 12.84 -0.39
N TYR A 70 7.51 14.03 0.19
CA TYR A 70 7.06 15.21 -0.54
C TYR A 70 8.26 16.09 -0.83
N ASP A 71 8.46 16.40 -2.10
CA ASP A 71 9.57 17.20 -2.60
C ASP A 71 8.94 18.39 -3.34
N ASN A 72 8.44 19.37 -2.58
CA ASN A 72 7.72 20.65 -2.86
C ASN A 72 6.79 20.78 -4.09
N TYR A 73 7.06 20.07 -5.18
CA TYR A 73 6.29 19.92 -6.42
C TYR A 73 5.84 18.49 -6.70
N LYS A 74 6.47 17.47 -6.11
CA LYS A 74 6.22 16.06 -6.44
C LYS A 74 6.10 15.20 -5.20
N LEU A 75 5.04 14.39 -5.15
CA LEU A 75 4.87 13.35 -4.14
C LEU A 75 5.47 12.05 -4.68
N LYS A 76 6.58 11.61 -4.07
CA LYS A 76 7.25 10.34 -4.39
C LYS A 76 6.72 9.26 -3.47
N ILE A 77 6.05 8.25 -4.02
CA ILE A 77 5.53 7.09 -3.27
C ILE A 77 6.28 5.84 -3.69
N ASN A 78 6.95 5.20 -2.74
CA ASN A 78 7.67 3.95 -2.96
C ASN A 78 6.84 2.79 -2.40
N LEU A 79 6.59 1.79 -3.25
CA LEU A 79 5.69 0.69 -2.92
C LEU A 79 6.32 -0.68 -3.20
N GLY A 80 6.28 -1.58 -2.21
CA GLY A 80 6.67 -2.98 -2.37
C GLY A 80 8.18 -3.23 -2.32
N LEU A 81 8.58 -4.50 -2.50
CA LEU A 81 10.00 -4.91 -2.62
C LEU A 81 10.67 -4.34 -3.86
N THR A 82 9.92 -4.16 -4.95
CA THR A 82 10.47 -3.73 -6.24
C THR A 82 10.82 -2.24 -6.29
N ARG A 83 10.74 -1.52 -5.16
CA ARG A 83 11.02 -0.09 -5.00
C ARG A 83 10.45 0.79 -6.12
N LYS A 84 9.35 0.36 -6.73
CA LYS A 84 8.71 1.11 -7.81
C LYS A 84 8.19 2.41 -7.24
N THR A 85 8.67 3.50 -7.80
CA THR A 85 8.33 4.85 -7.37
C THR A 85 7.13 5.34 -8.20
N ILE A 86 6.19 6.00 -7.54
CA ILE A 86 5.11 6.75 -8.17
C ILE A 86 5.40 8.21 -7.87
N ASN A 87 5.72 8.98 -8.91
CA ASN A 87 5.91 10.42 -8.80
C ASN A 87 4.61 11.11 -9.20
N ILE A 88 3.80 11.50 -8.22
CA ILE A 88 2.54 12.19 -8.44
C ILE A 88 2.82 13.69 -8.50
N GLY A 89 2.41 14.33 -9.60
CA GLY A 89 2.31 15.79 -9.68
C GLY A 89 0.91 16.20 -9.24
N GLY A 90 0.80 17.04 -8.21
CA GLY A 90 -0.47 17.40 -7.59
C GLY A 90 -1.49 18.00 -8.57
N ASP A 91 -1.01 18.84 -9.49
CA ASP A 91 -1.86 19.56 -10.48
C ASP A 91 -2.56 18.65 -11.50
N LYS A 92 -2.07 17.41 -11.64
CA LYS A 92 -2.56 16.46 -12.64
C LYS A 92 -3.62 15.53 -12.08
N VAL A 93 -3.70 15.42 -10.75
CA VAL A 93 -4.68 14.56 -10.06
C VAL A 93 -6.04 15.24 -10.12
N ILE A 94 -7.07 14.48 -10.52
CA ILE A 94 -8.43 14.98 -10.68
C ILE A 94 -9.35 14.43 -9.61
N LEU A 95 -9.20 13.15 -9.29
CA LEU A 95 -10.09 12.48 -8.35
C LEU A 95 -9.27 11.60 -7.42
N VAL A 96 -9.57 11.70 -6.13
CA VAL A 96 -9.05 10.83 -5.08
C VAL A 96 -10.22 10.14 -4.42
N HIS A 97 -10.30 8.82 -4.59
CA HIS A 97 -11.34 7.98 -4.00
C HIS A 97 -10.73 6.96 -3.04
N VAL A 98 -11.46 6.63 -1.99
CA VAL A 98 -11.08 5.59 -1.04
C VAL A 98 -12.14 4.51 -1.02
N GLU A 99 -11.69 3.25 -1.20
CA GLU A 99 -12.58 2.10 -1.14
C GLU A 99 -12.12 1.14 -0.04
N ASN A 100 -13.02 0.82 0.88
CA ASN A 100 -12.76 -0.13 1.94
C ASN A 100 -12.80 -1.56 1.41
N PHE A 101 -11.88 -2.41 1.86
CA PHE A 101 -11.88 -3.84 1.54
C PHE A 101 -11.51 -4.65 2.79
N ILE A 102 -11.97 -5.89 2.83
CA ILE A 102 -11.63 -6.82 3.92
C ILE A 102 -10.40 -7.62 3.50
N LEU A 103 -9.37 -7.63 4.35
CA LEU A 103 -8.22 -8.51 4.18
C LEU A 103 -8.66 -9.96 4.33
N LYS A 104 -8.45 -10.78 3.30
CA LYS A 104 -8.81 -12.21 3.32
C LYS A 104 -8.11 -12.97 4.47
N ASP A 105 -6.88 -12.58 4.79
CA ASP A 105 -6.05 -13.29 5.76
C ASP A 105 -6.41 -12.97 7.23
N THR A 106 -6.83 -11.74 7.53
CA THR A 106 -7.04 -11.27 8.92
C THR A 106 -8.46 -10.83 9.23
N ARG A 107 -9.37 -10.81 8.22
CA ARG A 107 -10.72 -10.23 8.30
C ARG A 107 -10.76 -8.76 8.80
N GLU A 108 -9.61 -8.10 8.81
CA GLU A 108 -9.50 -6.70 9.21
C GLU A 108 -9.96 -5.79 8.08
N LYS A 109 -10.60 -4.67 8.46
CA LYS A 109 -10.98 -3.61 7.53
C LYS A 109 -9.73 -2.82 7.14
N ASP A 110 -9.45 -2.80 5.86
CA ASP A 110 -8.40 -1.97 5.27
C ASP A 110 -8.99 -1.17 4.10
N PHE A 111 -8.24 -0.26 3.49
CA PHE A 111 -8.75 0.56 2.38
C PHE A 111 -7.71 0.77 1.28
N LYS A 112 -8.15 0.89 0.04
CA LYS A 112 -7.28 1.22 -1.10
C LYS A 112 -7.56 2.65 -1.53
N ILE A 113 -6.51 3.38 -1.88
CA ILE A 113 -6.61 4.73 -2.43
C ILE A 113 -6.55 4.60 -3.94
N ILE A 114 -7.56 5.14 -4.63
CA ILE A 114 -7.66 5.17 -6.08
C ILE A 114 -7.47 6.62 -6.51
N LEU A 115 -6.52 6.84 -7.40
CA LEU A 115 -6.21 8.16 -7.94
C LEU A 115 -6.48 8.17 -9.43
N LEU A 116 -7.20 9.18 -9.90
CA LEU A 116 -7.36 9.49 -11.32
C LEU A 116 -6.56 10.74 -11.69
N SER A 117 -5.95 10.72 -12.87
CA SER A 117 -5.13 11.83 -13.38
C SER A 117 -5.38 12.07 -14.87
N LYS A 118 -5.22 13.32 -15.31
CA LYS A 118 -5.29 13.76 -16.71
C LYS A 118 -4.10 13.29 -17.55
N SER A 119 -3.01 12.89 -16.91
CA SER A 119 -1.80 12.45 -17.62
C SER A 119 -1.08 11.33 -16.90
N LYS A 120 -0.34 10.54 -17.68
CA LYS A 120 0.51 9.48 -17.15
C LYS A 120 1.67 10.07 -16.35
N PHE A 121 1.75 9.70 -15.08
CA PHE A 121 2.91 9.93 -14.22
C PHE A 121 4.06 9.03 -14.65
N ARG A 122 5.29 9.42 -14.28
CA ARG A 122 6.51 8.63 -14.51
C ARG A 122 6.52 7.42 -13.55
N SER A 123 5.65 6.45 -13.81
CA SER A 123 5.49 5.22 -13.04
C SER A 123 4.84 4.10 -13.86
N ASP A 124 5.37 2.89 -13.77
CA ASP A 124 4.82 1.68 -14.41
C ASP A 124 3.44 1.28 -13.87
N ARG A 125 3.02 1.83 -12.73
CA ARG A 125 1.76 1.48 -12.07
C ARG A 125 0.58 2.31 -12.53
N MET A 126 0.81 3.34 -13.35
CA MET A 126 -0.27 4.06 -13.98
C MET A 126 -0.75 3.33 -15.23
N MET A 127 -2.03 3.01 -15.22
CA MET A 127 -2.71 2.34 -16.32
C MET A 127 -3.75 3.28 -16.92
N PRO A 128 -3.98 3.22 -18.24
CA PRO A 128 -5.13 3.91 -18.84
C PRO A 128 -6.42 3.32 -18.29
N ILE A 129 -7.45 4.14 -18.13
CA ILE A 129 -8.75 3.68 -17.65
C ILE A 129 -9.32 2.65 -18.61
N SER A 130 -9.62 1.46 -18.08
CA SER A 130 -10.19 0.35 -18.84
C SER A 130 -11.63 0.07 -18.42
N ILE A 131 -12.42 -0.50 -19.32
CA ILE A 131 -13.80 -0.93 -19.04
C ILE A 131 -13.83 -1.91 -17.84
N ASN A 132 -12.84 -2.78 -17.75
CA ASN A 132 -12.71 -3.73 -16.65
C ASN A 132 -12.46 -3.04 -15.29
N PHE A 133 -11.73 -1.93 -15.28
CA PHE A 133 -11.55 -1.11 -14.08
C PHE A 133 -12.88 -0.45 -13.68
N LEU A 134 -13.59 0.16 -14.63
CA LEU A 134 -14.87 0.83 -14.39
C LEU A 134 -15.92 -0.15 -13.83
N LYS A 135 -16.00 -1.36 -14.38
CA LYS A 135 -16.88 -2.44 -13.87
C LYS A 135 -16.56 -2.83 -12.42
N LYS A 136 -15.29 -2.83 -12.03
CA LYS A 136 -14.85 -3.19 -10.69
C LYS A 136 -15.05 -2.09 -9.65
N HIS A 137 -15.16 -0.85 -10.10
CA HIS A 137 -15.23 0.34 -9.24
C HIS A 137 -16.38 1.24 -9.69
N PRO A 138 -17.65 0.86 -9.43
CA PRO A 138 -18.82 1.53 -9.99
C PRO A 138 -18.94 2.99 -9.56
N TYR A 139 -18.55 3.33 -8.32
CA TYR A 139 -18.56 4.71 -7.84
C TYR A 139 -17.55 5.59 -8.63
N VAL A 140 -16.34 5.08 -8.82
CA VAL A 140 -15.31 5.74 -9.62
C VAL A 140 -15.76 5.88 -11.07
N ALA A 141 -16.48 4.89 -11.60
CA ALA A 141 -17.04 4.94 -12.95
C ALA A 141 -18.09 6.04 -13.12
N CYS A 142 -18.95 6.24 -12.12
CA CYS A 142 -19.93 7.34 -12.12
C CYS A 142 -19.22 8.70 -12.20
N GLN A 143 -18.23 8.95 -11.33
CA GLN A 143 -17.47 10.21 -11.34
C GLN A 143 -16.66 10.38 -12.63
N TYR A 144 -16.04 9.30 -13.11
CA TYR A 144 -15.30 9.31 -14.36
C TYR A 144 -16.19 9.71 -15.55
N ASN A 145 -17.39 9.13 -15.64
CA ASN A 145 -18.33 9.45 -16.73
C ASN A 145 -18.72 10.93 -16.72
N ARG A 146 -18.96 11.52 -15.53
CA ARG A 146 -19.23 12.96 -15.40
C ARG A 146 -18.08 13.80 -15.95
N ILE A 147 -16.85 13.47 -15.58
CA ILE A 147 -15.64 14.17 -16.05
C ILE A 147 -15.47 14.02 -17.57
N LYS A 148 -15.75 12.81 -18.10
CA LYS A 148 -15.60 12.49 -19.52
C LYS A 148 -16.64 13.16 -20.41
N ILE A 149 -17.85 13.44 -19.88
CA ILE A 149 -18.87 14.23 -20.59
C ILE A 149 -18.38 15.67 -20.80
N VAL A 150 -17.75 16.27 -19.79
CA VAL A 150 -17.23 17.64 -19.85
C VAL A 150 -16.00 17.74 -20.75
N HIS A 151 -15.16 16.70 -20.76
CA HIS A 151 -13.92 16.66 -21.55
C HIS A 151 -13.76 15.31 -22.27
N PRO A 152 -14.47 15.12 -23.40
CA PRO A 152 -14.51 13.85 -24.11
C PRO A 152 -13.17 13.47 -24.75
N GLU A 153 -12.33 14.43 -25.10
CA GLU A 153 -11.07 14.18 -25.82
C GLU A 153 -9.92 13.74 -24.91
N ASN A 154 -10.01 14.01 -23.60
CA ASN A 154 -8.91 13.74 -22.69
C ASN A 154 -8.74 12.26 -22.39
N GLU A 155 -7.50 11.77 -22.43
CA GLU A 155 -7.16 10.47 -21.88
C GLU A 155 -6.98 10.55 -20.37
N TYR A 156 -7.42 9.52 -19.68
CA TYR A 156 -7.36 9.45 -18.22
C TYR A 156 -6.66 8.19 -17.78
N TYR A 157 -5.90 8.34 -16.70
CA TYR A 157 -5.06 7.30 -16.14
C TYR A 157 -5.41 7.11 -14.68
N TYR A 158 -5.28 5.88 -14.20
CA TYR A 158 -5.52 5.54 -12.80
C TYR A 158 -4.32 4.85 -12.15
N THR A 159 -4.23 4.97 -10.83
CA THR A 159 -3.34 4.15 -10.00
C THR A 159 -4.06 3.75 -8.71
N ILE A 160 -3.75 2.55 -8.21
CA ILE A 160 -4.36 1.99 -7.01
C ILE A 160 -3.27 1.71 -5.97
N ILE A 161 -3.38 2.36 -4.82
CA ILE A 161 -2.51 2.17 -3.67
C ILE A 161 -3.24 1.27 -2.65
N LYS A 162 -2.93 -0.02 -2.71
CA LYS A 162 -3.50 -1.04 -1.80
C LYS A 162 -2.61 -1.32 -0.58
N ARG A 163 -1.29 -1.27 -0.77
CA ARG A 163 -0.27 -1.68 0.23
C ARG A 163 0.06 -0.53 1.19
N GLY A 164 0.68 -0.85 2.33
CA GLY A 164 1.17 0.14 3.29
C GLY A 164 0.47 0.17 4.65
N GLY A 165 -0.60 -0.61 4.82
CA GLY A 165 -1.33 -0.68 6.10
C GLY A 165 -1.72 0.70 6.60
N ILE A 166 -1.40 0.99 7.86
CA ILE A 166 -1.83 2.22 8.55
C ILE A 166 -1.13 3.47 7.97
N ASN A 167 0.03 3.32 7.32
CA ASN A 167 0.73 4.44 6.66
C ASN A 167 -0.07 5.05 5.50
N LYS A 168 -1.19 4.44 5.08
CA LYS A 168 -2.10 5.04 4.10
C LYS A 168 -2.83 6.27 4.63
N TYR A 169 -3.09 6.37 5.94
CA TYR A 169 -3.71 7.55 6.55
C TYR A 169 -2.85 8.83 6.38
N PRO A 170 -1.58 8.87 6.82
CA PRO A 170 -0.73 10.03 6.61
C PRO A 170 -0.44 10.28 5.13
N LEU A 171 -0.39 9.24 4.29
CA LEU A 171 -0.28 9.41 2.85
C LEU A 171 -1.49 10.15 2.26
N LEU A 172 -2.70 9.78 2.68
CA LEU A 172 -3.94 10.39 2.18
C LEU A 172 -4.04 11.87 2.57
N ASP A 173 -3.66 12.21 3.80
CA ASP A 173 -3.59 13.61 4.26
C ASP A 173 -2.53 14.40 3.49
N LEU A 174 -1.39 13.79 3.16
CA LEU A 174 -0.37 14.43 2.33
C LEU A 174 -0.85 14.65 0.89
N ILE A 175 -1.59 13.69 0.32
CA ILE A 175 -2.24 13.85 -0.99
C ILE A 175 -3.25 15.02 -0.93
N TYR A 176 -4.04 15.10 0.13
CA TYR A 176 -4.98 16.21 0.34
C TYR A 176 -4.30 17.57 0.40
N LYS A 177 -3.16 17.68 1.09
CA LYS A 177 -2.39 18.93 1.17
C LYS A 177 -1.70 19.32 -0.14
N SER A 178 -1.31 18.34 -0.96
CA SER A 178 -0.51 18.56 -2.16
C SER A 178 -1.33 18.66 -3.45
N CYS A 179 -2.49 18.01 -3.52
CA CYS A 179 -3.33 17.94 -4.70
C CYS A 179 -4.54 18.89 -4.55
N VAL A 180 -4.28 20.20 -4.55
CA VAL A 180 -5.29 21.23 -4.26
C VAL A 180 -6.45 21.23 -5.26
N TYR A 181 -6.16 20.95 -6.53
CA TYR A 181 -7.17 20.94 -7.61
C TYR A 181 -7.91 19.60 -7.78
N ALA A 182 -7.61 18.61 -6.94
CA ALA A 182 -8.25 17.31 -7.03
C ALA A 182 -9.59 17.30 -6.27
N GLU A 183 -10.58 16.64 -6.83
CA GLU A 183 -11.83 16.30 -6.14
C GLU A 183 -11.61 15.11 -5.21
N PHE A 184 -12.08 15.22 -3.97
CA PHE A 184 -12.01 14.16 -2.97
C PHE A 184 -13.41 13.62 -2.72
N THR A 185 -13.57 12.30 -2.77
CA THR A 185 -14.86 11.67 -2.43
C THR A 185 -15.12 11.74 -0.94
N GLU A 186 -16.38 11.63 -0.53
CA GLU A 186 -16.79 11.70 0.88
C GLU A 186 -16.04 10.67 1.73
N GLU A 187 -15.86 9.45 1.23
CA GLU A 187 -15.12 8.40 1.93
C GLU A 187 -13.64 8.76 2.12
N ALA A 188 -13.05 9.47 1.17
CA ALA A 188 -11.68 9.96 1.29
C ALA A 188 -11.59 11.04 2.36
N VAL A 189 -12.53 12.00 2.36
CA VAL A 189 -12.60 13.09 3.34
C VAL A 189 -12.80 12.55 4.76
N GLU A 190 -13.69 11.58 4.95
CA GLU A 190 -13.92 10.93 6.25
C GLU A 190 -12.64 10.30 6.81
N LYS A 191 -11.85 9.61 5.97
CA LYS A 191 -10.58 9.00 6.40
C LYS A 191 -9.53 10.05 6.75
N ILE A 192 -9.51 11.17 6.05
CA ILE A 192 -8.62 12.31 6.36
C ILE A 192 -9.02 12.94 7.70
N LYS A 193 -10.31 13.21 7.91
CA LYS A 193 -10.82 13.74 9.19
C LYS A 193 -10.47 12.79 10.35
N PHE A 194 -10.75 11.50 10.17
CA PHE A 194 -10.40 10.47 11.14
C PHE A 194 -8.91 10.48 11.49
N TYR A 195 -8.03 10.62 10.49
CA TYR A 195 -6.59 10.73 10.73
C TYR A 195 -6.23 11.96 11.57
N ARG A 196 -6.75 13.13 11.23
CA ARG A 196 -6.45 14.39 11.94
C ARG A 196 -6.92 14.38 13.39
N GLU A 197 -8.12 13.88 13.66
CA GLU A 197 -8.67 13.75 15.02
C GLU A 197 -7.89 12.74 15.89
N ASN A 198 -7.32 11.72 15.25
CA ASN A 198 -6.68 10.59 15.93
C ASN A 198 -5.14 10.58 15.82
N SER A 199 -4.53 11.65 15.33
CA SER A 199 -3.07 11.78 15.24
C SER A 199 -2.53 12.74 16.29
N GLU A 200 -1.42 12.38 16.91
CA GLU A 200 -0.68 13.19 17.88
C GLU A 200 -0.10 14.45 17.23
N SER A 201 0.16 14.44 15.91
CA SER A 201 0.69 15.59 15.16
C SER A 201 -0.30 16.77 15.03
N TYR A 202 -1.58 16.55 15.33
CA TYR A 202 -2.65 17.56 15.20
C TYR A 202 -3.33 17.89 16.54
N LYS A 203 -2.86 17.32 17.64
CA LYS A 203 -3.36 17.60 19.01
C LYS A 203 -2.57 18.71 19.71
N VAL A 204 -1.99 19.62 18.94
CA VAL A 204 -1.29 20.81 19.46
C VAL A 204 -2.33 21.82 19.92
#